data_AF-A0A0Q7JLR0-F1
#
_entry.id   AF-A0A0Q7JLR0-F1
#
_cell.length_a   1.000
_cell.length_b   1.000
_cell.length_c   1.000
_cell.angle_alpha   90.00
_cell.angle_beta   90.00
_cell.angle_gamma   90.00
#
_symmetry.space_group_name_H-M   'P 1'
#
loop_
_entity.id
_entity.type
_entity.pdbx_description
1 polymer ?
#
loop_
_entity_poly.entity_id
_entity_poly.type
_entity_poly.pdbx_seq_one_letter_code
_entity_poly.pdbx_strand_id
1 'polypeptide(L)'
;MTAREDDIVAAFVSMAGSLAQGRDVNELLTDLAAECASLLDVSAVGLLLADRRGALHVVAASSERVADLEAFQAQRAQGPCHTCYLDGQPVHVPDLAAVASRWPDFASVAAQAGVASVHAVPMRLRDNVVGALNLFGTTPGALNESDLRLAQALADVATIALIQDRAAADKTLVNEQLQTALDSRVVLEQAKGVLSYNGDLDMAAAYAALRTYARDHNLKLTDLARAVVDRALPAALVLNHARADRNAARSE
;
A
#
# COMPACT_ATOMS: atom_id res chain seq x y z
N MET A 1 -2.67 25.90 -30.58
CA MET A 1 -2.06 25.03 -29.57
C MET A 1 -0.57 25.08 -29.74
N THR A 2 0.15 25.36 -28.66
CA THR A 2 1.62 25.24 -28.64
C THR A 2 1.99 23.78 -28.43
N ALA A 3 3.14 23.32 -28.93
CA ALA A 3 3.59 21.93 -28.76
C ALA A 3 3.55 21.46 -27.30
N ARG A 4 3.84 22.36 -26.36
CA ARG A 4 3.78 22.10 -24.91
C ARG A 4 2.37 21.80 -24.40
N GLU A 5 1.34 22.45 -24.95
CA GLU A 5 -0.06 22.16 -24.57
C GLU A 5 -0.46 20.76 -25.03
N ASP A 6 0.00 20.33 -26.22
CA ASP A 6 -0.24 18.99 -26.74
C ASP A 6 0.45 17.92 -25.90
N ASP A 7 1.69 18.17 -25.47
CA ASP A 7 2.44 17.29 -24.58
C ASP A 7 1.77 17.13 -23.21
N ILE A 8 1.28 18.23 -22.62
CA ILE A 8 0.53 18.18 -21.36
C ILE A 8 -0.73 17.33 -21.53
N VAL A 9 -1.51 17.57 -22.59
CA VAL A 9 -2.73 16.78 -22.85
C VAL A 9 -2.39 15.30 -23.05
N ALA A 10 -1.35 14.99 -23.81
CA ALA A 10 -0.90 13.62 -24.03
C ALA A 10 -0.49 12.92 -22.72
N ALA A 11 0.24 13.60 -21.85
CA ALA A 11 0.62 13.09 -20.53
C ALA A 11 -0.61 12.78 -19.66
N PHE A 12 -1.55 13.73 -19.54
CA PHE A 12 -2.80 13.49 -18.78
C PHE A 12 -3.63 12.32 -19.34
N VAL A 13 -3.70 12.19 -20.67
CA VAL A 13 -4.38 11.05 -21.32
C VAL A 13 -3.64 9.74 -21.05
N SER A 14 -2.31 9.73 -21.14
CA SER A 14 -1.46 8.58 -20.83
C SER A 14 -1.65 8.11 -19.38
N MET A 15 -1.54 9.03 -18.42
CA MET A 15 -1.75 8.75 -17.00
C MET A 15 -3.17 8.23 -16.72
N ALA A 16 -4.21 8.86 -17.27
CA ALA A 16 -5.59 8.40 -17.11
C ALA A 16 -5.82 7.01 -17.73
N GLY A 17 -5.22 6.74 -18.88
CA GLY A 17 -5.27 5.43 -19.54
C GLY A 17 -4.58 4.34 -18.71
N SER A 18 -3.43 4.64 -18.10
CA SER A 18 -2.70 3.72 -17.24
C SER A 18 -3.47 3.36 -15.97
N LEU A 19 -4.13 4.35 -15.36
CA LEU A 19 -5.03 4.13 -14.20
C LEU A 19 -6.19 3.20 -14.54
N ALA A 20 -6.78 3.35 -15.73
CA ALA A 20 -7.90 2.51 -16.16
C ALA A 20 -7.48 1.06 -16.46
N GLN A 21 -6.23 0.81 -16.82
CA GLN A 21 -5.72 -0.50 -17.22
C GLN A 21 -5.20 -1.35 -16.06
N GLY A 22 -5.17 -0.82 -14.83
CA GLY A 22 -4.68 -1.56 -13.66
C GLY A 22 -3.19 -1.91 -13.76
N ARG A 23 -2.38 -1.01 -14.36
CA ARG A 23 -0.92 -1.14 -14.34
C ARG A 23 -0.36 -1.11 -12.92
N ASP A 24 0.84 -1.67 -12.73
CA ASP A 24 1.55 -1.58 -11.46
C ASP A 24 1.74 -0.11 -11.08
N VAL A 25 1.34 0.25 -9.85
CA VAL A 25 1.35 1.63 -9.40
C VAL A 25 2.76 2.21 -9.34
N ASN A 26 3.79 1.40 -9.07
CA ASN A 26 5.16 1.88 -8.97
C ASN A 26 5.71 2.23 -10.35
N GLU A 27 5.40 1.42 -11.37
CA GLU A 27 5.73 1.73 -12.77
C GLU A 27 5.03 3.02 -13.21
N LEU A 28 3.72 3.15 -12.94
CA LEU A 28 2.95 4.35 -13.27
C LEU A 28 3.55 5.61 -12.62
N LEU A 29 3.91 5.54 -11.34
CA LEU A 29 4.47 6.69 -10.63
C LEU A 29 5.89 7.04 -11.11
N THR A 30 6.66 6.04 -11.52
CA THR A 30 8.00 6.25 -12.10
C THR A 30 7.89 6.96 -13.45
N ASP A 31 6.98 6.50 -14.31
CA ASP A 31 6.67 7.14 -15.59
C ASP A 31 6.17 8.57 -15.38
N LEU A 32 5.26 8.77 -14.42
CA LEU A 32 4.74 10.09 -14.04
C LEU A 32 5.86 11.01 -13.58
N ALA A 33 6.81 10.54 -12.76
CA ALA A 33 7.95 11.34 -12.34
C ALA A 33 8.82 11.76 -13.53
N ALA A 34 9.05 10.87 -14.49
CA ALA A 34 9.80 11.18 -15.71
C ALA A 34 9.06 12.19 -16.61
N GLU A 35 7.76 12.01 -16.83
CA GLU A 35 6.92 12.95 -17.58
C GLU A 35 6.89 14.34 -16.90
N CYS A 36 6.73 14.37 -15.57
CA CYS A 36 6.78 15.62 -14.79
C CYS A 36 8.10 16.37 -15.01
N ALA A 37 9.24 15.65 -15.00
CA ALA A 37 10.55 16.25 -15.23
C ALA A 37 10.60 16.98 -16.59
N SER A 38 10.10 16.32 -17.64
CA SER A 38 10.07 16.88 -18.99
C SER A 38 9.09 18.05 -19.14
N LEU A 39 7.88 17.95 -18.58
CA LEU A 39 6.83 18.96 -18.75
C LEU A 39 7.14 20.28 -18.01
N LEU A 40 7.84 20.17 -16.88
CA LEU A 40 8.16 21.28 -15.99
C LEU A 40 9.59 21.81 -16.19
N ASP A 41 10.34 21.26 -17.15
CA ASP A 41 11.73 21.61 -17.45
C ASP A 41 12.62 21.59 -16.19
N VAL A 42 12.49 20.52 -15.40
CA VAL A 42 13.30 20.27 -14.20
C VAL A 42 14.19 19.06 -14.40
N SER A 43 15.32 19.04 -13.69
CA SER A 43 16.32 17.98 -13.88
C SER A 43 15.89 16.61 -13.38
N ALA A 44 15.05 16.58 -12.35
CA ALA A 44 14.53 15.35 -11.78
C ALA A 44 13.31 15.60 -10.87
N VAL A 45 12.56 14.53 -10.63
CA VAL A 45 11.36 14.53 -9.79
C VAL A 45 11.40 13.35 -8.83
N GLY A 46 10.96 13.56 -7.59
CA GLY A 46 10.80 12.54 -6.57
C GLY A 46 9.40 12.58 -5.96
N LEU A 47 8.87 11.43 -5.58
CA LEU A 47 7.61 11.31 -4.86
C LEU A 47 7.86 10.61 -3.53
N LEU A 48 7.45 11.29 -2.45
CA LEU A 48 7.48 10.77 -1.09
C LEU A 48 6.06 10.57 -0.59
N LEU A 49 5.81 9.42 0.05
CA LEU A 49 4.51 9.08 0.62
C LEU A 49 4.65 8.70 2.09
N ALA A 50 3.75 9.20 2.92
CA ALA A 50 3.71 8.84 4.32
C ALA A 50 3.12 7.44 4.52
N ASP A 51 3.72 6.69 5.44
CA ASP A 51 3.13 5.48 6.00
C ASP A 51 2.10 5.81 7.11
N ARG A 52 1.54 4.76 7.71
CA ARG A 52 0.55 4.88 8.80
C ARG A 52 1.10 5.55 10.08
N ARG A 53 2.42 5.68 10.22
CA ARG A 53 3.11 6.33 11.34
C ARG A 53 3.54 7.76 11.00
N GLY A 54 3.27 8.23 9.79
CA GLY A 54 3.69 9.55 9.31
C GLY A 54 5.14 9.62 8.84
N ALA A 55 5.83 8.48 8.71
CA ALA A 55 7.17 8.45 8.13
C ALA A 55 7.09 8.48 6.61
N LEU A 56 7.83 9.38 5.97
CA LEU A 56 7.90 9.51 4.51
C LEU A 56 8.79 8.41 3.92
N HIS A 57 8.38 7.85 2.78
CA HIS A 57 9.10 6.84 2.02
C HIS A 57 9.10 7.19 0.54
N VAL A 58 10.21 6.92 -0.14
CA VAL A 58 10.32 7.11 -1.60
C VAL A 58 9.44 6.08 -2.29
N VAL A 59 8.50 6.55 -3.10
CA VAL A 59 7.62 5.67 -3.90
C VAL A 59 7.94 5.72 -5.39
N ALA A 60 8.52 6.82 -5.87
CA ALA A 60 9.03 6.94 -7.23
C ALA A 60 10.06 8.06 -7.31
N ALA A 61 10.96 7.94 -8.29
CA ALA A 61 11.89 9.01 -8.66
C ALA A 61 12.27 8.87 -10.14
N SER A 62 12.49 10.00 -10.81
CA SER A 62 12.92 10.01 -12.21
C SER A 62 14.42 9.70 -12.39
N SER A 63 15.18 9.62 -11.29
CA SER A 63 16.59 9.23 -11.31
C SER A 63 17.02 8.63 -9.96
N GLU A 64 17.99 7.71 -10.00
CA GLU A 64 18.56 7.07 -8.81
C GLU A 64 19.20 8.10 -7.86
N ARG A 65 19.90 9.10 -8.41
CA ARG A 65 20.51 10.18 -7.62
C ARG A 65 19.48 10.94 -6.78
N VAL A 66 18.30 11.21 -7.34
CA VAL A 66 17.22 11.87 -6.59
C VAL A 66 16.55 10.91 -5.63
N ALA A 67 16.41 9.63 -5.96
CA ALA A 67 15.92 8.63 -5.02
C ALA A 67 16.75 8.59 -3.73
N ASP A 68 18.08 8.63 -3.85
CA ASP A 68 19.00 8.69 -2.70
C ASP A 68 18.85 9.98 -1.88
N LEU A 69 18.73 11.13 -2.56
CA LEU A 69 18.52 12.42 -1.91
C LEU A 69 17.17 12.46 -1.15
N GLU A 70 16.12 11.91 -1.74
CA GLU A 70 14.80 11.83 -1.13
C GLU A 70 14.78 10.87 0.06
N ALA A 71 15.46 9.73 -0.06
CA ALA A 71 15.64 8.80 1.06
C ALA A 71 16.39 9.46 2.22
N PHE A 72 17.42 10.27 1.95
CA PHE A 72 18.10 11.05 2.96
C PHE A 72 17.18 12.07 3.64
N GLN A 73 16.42 12.85 2.86
CA GLN A 73 15.45 13.82 3.36
C GLN A 73 14.41 13.17 4.28
N ALA A 74 13.88 12.02 3.87
CA ALA A 74 12.94 11.22 4.66
C ALA A 74 13.57 10.74 5.98
N GLN A 75 14.77 10.17 5.94
CA GLN A 75 15.47 9.66 7.13
C GLN A 75 15.84 10.77 8.13
N ARG A 76 16.20 11.95 7.64
CA ARG A 76 16.58 13.10 8.47
C ARG A 76 15.41 13.94 8.93
N ALA A 77 14.19 13.68 8.42
CA ALA A 77 13.02 14.51 8.66
C ALA A 77 13.33 16.01 8.42
N GLN A 78 14.10 16.29 7.38
CA GLN A 78 14.59 17.63 7.06
C GLN A 78 14.57 17.87 5.55
N GLY A 79 14.05 19.02 5.16
CA GLY A 79 14.11 19.53 3.80
C GLY A 79 12.78 20.13 3.33
N PRO A 80 12.74 20.64 2.10
CA PRO A 80 11.54 21.23 1.50
C PRO A 80 10.35 20.26 1.47
N CYS A 81 10.56 18.97 1.15
CA CYS A 81 9.49 17.98 1.11
C CYS A 81 8.90 17.73 2.48
N HIS A 82 9.74 17.53 3.49
CA HIS A 82 9.27 17.29 4.85
C HIS A 82 8.48 18.48 5.40
N THR A 83 8.95 19.69 5.13
CA THR A 83 8.22 20.93 5.48
C THR A 83 6.89 21.01 4.75
N CYS A 84 6.88 20.71 3.45
CA CYS A 84 5.69 20.69 2.61
C CYS A 84 4.64 19.67 3.11
N TYR A 85 5.09 18.48 3.51
CA TYR A 85 4.25 17.43 4.08
C TYR A 85 3.61 17.87 5.41
N LEU A 86 4.40 18.45 6.32
CA LEU A 86 3.92 18.88 7.64
C LEU A 86 2.97 20.08 7.56
N ASP A 87 3.34 21.11 6.80
CA ASP A 87 2.57 22.36 6.71
C ASP A 87 1.36 22.21 5.77
N GLY A 88 1.41 21.20 4.89
CA GLY A 88 0.43 20.99 3.83
C GLY A 88 0.38 22.13 2.82
N GLN A 89 1.46 22.89 2.69
CA GLN A 89 1.60 24.01 1.76
C GLN A 89 2.78 23.75 0.81
N PRO A 90 2.70 24.22 -0.44
CA PRO A 90 3.84 24.19 -1.34
C PRO A 90 5.05 24.93 -0.75
N VAL A 91 6.25 24.37 -0.97
CA VAL A 91 7.52 24.97 -0.56
C VAL A 91 8.36 25.22 -1.80
N HIS A 92 8.62 26.49 -2.10
CA HIS A 92 9.36 26.92 -3.29
C HIS A 92 10.73 27.45 -2.89
N VAL A 93 11.78 26.80 -3.40
CA VAL A 93 13.18 27.14 -3.13
C VAL A 93 13.88 27.37 -4.45
N PRO A 94 13.82 28.58 -5.01
CA PRO A 94 14.46 28.89 -6.29
C PRO A 94 15.98 28.91 -6.20
N ASP A 95 16.54 29.14 -5.02
CA ASP A 95 17.98 29.05 -4.74
C ASP A 95 18.17 28.35 -3.41
N LEU A 96 18.66 27.11 -3.46
CA LEU A 96 18.89 26.28 -2.29
C LEU A 96 20.05 26.80 -1.43
N ALA A 97 21.06 27.43 -2.03
CA ALA A 97 22.20 27.98 -1.30
C ALA A 97 21.77 29.17 -0.43
N ALA A 98 20.84 29.99 -0.92
CA ALA A 98 20.30 31.15 -0.21
C ALA A 98 19.54 30.78 1.09
N VAL A 99 19.01 29.56 1.19
CA VAL A 99 18.26 29.06 2.35
C VAL A 99 18.92 27.87 3.03
N ALA A 100 20.20 27.61 2.78
CA ALA A 100 20.91 26.45 3.30
C ALA A 100 20.87 26.36 4.84
N SER A 101 20.81 27.48 5.55
CA SER A 101 20.67 27.52 7.01
C SER A 101 19.34 26.98 7.54
N ARG A 102 18.29 26.94 6.71
CA ARG A 102 16.97 26.39 7.08
C ARG A 102 17.00 24.86 7.15
N TRP A 103 17.78 24.23 6.27
CA TRP A 103 17.93 22.78 6.18
C TRP A 103 19.39 22.39 5.93
N PRO A 104 20.31 22.58 6.89
CA PRO A 104 21.75 22.46 6.67
C PRO A 104 22.20 21.09 6.16
N ASP A 105 21.66 20.00 6.72
CA ASP A 105 22.08 18.65 6.32
C ASP A 105 21.58 18.33 4.91
N PHE A 106 20.31 18.64 4.63
CA PHE A 106 19.71 18.48 3.29
C PHE A 106 20.45 19.33 2.24
N ALA A 107 20.67 20.62 2.51
CA ALA A 107 21.30 21.54 1.57
C ALA A 107 22.72 21.09 1.20
N SER A 108 23.49 20.58 2.16
CA SER A 108 24.83 20.03 1.91
C SER A 108 24.78 18.82 0.97
N VAL A 109 23.89 17.85 1.23
CA VAL A 109 23.78 16.63 0.40
C VAL A 109 23.20 16.94 -0.98
N ALA A 110 22.18 17.78 -1.05
CA ALA A 110 21.58 18.23 -2.30
C ALA A 110 22.60 18.97 -3.20
N ALA A 111 23.43 19.85 -2.62
CA ALA A 111 24.50 20.51 -3.36
C ALA A 111 25.53 19.52 -3.94
N GLN A 112 25.90 18.47 -3.18
CA GLN A 112 26.78 17.40 -3.68
C GLN A 112 26.12 16.58 -4.80
N ALA A 113 24.78 16.45 -4.76
CA ALA A 113 23.99 15.83 -5.83
C ALA A 113 23.76 16.75 -7.04
N GLY A 114 24.27 17.99 -7.03
CA GLY A 114 24.13 18.96 -8.12
C GLY A 114 22.79 19.69 -8.16
N VAL A 115 22.01 19.64 -7.08
CA VAL A 115 20.73 20.35 -6.96
C VAL A 115 20.95 21.78 -6.52
N ALA A 116 20.37 22.73 -7.25
CA ALA A 116 20.44 24.16 -6.98
C ALA A 116 19.07 24.79 -6.66
N SER A 117 17.97 24.17 -7.07
CA SER A 117 16.60 24.58 -6.74
C SER A 117 15.72 23.39 -6.41
N VAL A 118 14.74 23.59 -5.52
CA VAL A 118 13.79 22.55 -5.07
C VAL A 118 12.40 23.15 -4.95
N HIS A 119 11.40 22.51 -5.54
CA HIS A 119 10.00 22.89 -5.38
C HIS A 119 9.20 21.67 -4.94
N ALA A 120 8.67 21.71 -3.72
CA ALA A 120 7.83 20.65 -3.17
C ALA A 120 6.36 21.06 -3.24
N VAL A 121 5.52 20.20 -3.79
CA VAL A 121 4.07 20.35 -3.81
C VAL A 121 3.42 19.20 -3.06
N PRO A 122 2.45 19.47 -2.19
CA PRO A 122 1.88 18.44 -1.33
C PRO A 122 0.88 17.58 -2.12
N MET A 123 0.93 16.29 -1.85
CA MET A 123 -0.01 15.29 -2.34
C MET A 123 -1.14 15.19 -1.34
N ARG A 124 -2.37 15.53 -1.75
CA ARG A 124 -3.52 15.67 -0.84
C ARG A 124 -4.64 14.69 -1.14
N LEU A 125 -5.15 14.08 -0.09
CA LEU A 125 -6.40 13.33 -0.10
C LEU A 125 -7.42 14.03 0.79
N ARG A 126 -8.37 14.73 0.16
CA ARG A 126 -9.32 15.61 0.86
C ARG A 126 -8.53 16.63 1.70
N ASP A 127 -8.76 16.65 3.02
CA ASP A 127 -8.11 17.56 3.95
C ASP A 127 -6.76 17.04 4.50
N ASN A 128 -6.33 15.83 4.10
CA ASN A 128 -5.10 15.21 4.59
C ASN A 128 -3.98 15.29 3.56
N VAL A 129 -2.78 15.63 4.01
CA VAL A 129 -1.56 15.53 3.20
C VAL A 129 -1.03 14.11 3.35
N VAL A 130 -0.92 13.39 2.23
CA VAL A 130 -0.46 12.00 2.24
C VAL A 130 1.02 11.89 1.89
N GLY A 131 1.60 12.92 1.31
CA GLY A 131 2.98 12.94 0.84
C GLY A 131 3.32 14.25 0.13
N ALA A 132 4.36 14.22 -0.69
CA ALA A 132 4.73 15.35 -1.54
C ALA A 132 5.48 14.90 -2.80
N LEU A 133 5.27 15.67 -3.87
CA LEU A 133 6.00 15.59 -5.12
C LEU A 133 7.04 16.70 -5.13
N ASN A 134 8.29 16.36 -5.43
CA ASN A 134 9.42 17.28 -5.33
C ASN A 134 10.11 17.38 -6.68
N LEU A 135 10.35 18.62 -7.09
CA LEU A 135 10.93 18.98 -8.37
C LEU A 135 12.33 19.57 -8.11
N PHE A 136 13.34 19.02 -8.76
CA PHE A 136 14.74 19.39 -8.54
C PHE A 136 15.33 20.03 -9.79
N GLY A 137 15.92 21.22 -9.65
CA GLY A 137 16.66 21.89 -10.72
C GLY A 137 18.16 21.90 -10.45
N THR A 138 18.98 21.80 -11.50
CA THR A 138 20.45 21.93 -11.44
C THR A 138 20.94 23.37 -11.50
N THR A 139 20.03 24.30 -11.79
CA THR A 139 20.27 25.75 -11.76
C THR A 139 19.30 26.43 -10.81
N PRO A 140 19.68 27.57 -10.20
CA PRO A 140 18.74 28.41 -9.48
C PRO A 140 17.64 28.91 -10.42
N GLY A 141 16.39 28.83 -9.99
CA GLY A 141 15.24 29.19 -10.80
C GLY A 141 13.91 28.96 -10.08
N ALA A 142 13.00 29.92 -10.24
CA ALA A 142 11.62 29.77 -9.80
C ALA A 142 10.77 29.14 -10.90
N LEU A 143 9.87 28.23 -10.53
CA LEU A 143 8.78 27.84 -11.40
C LEU A 143 7.79 28.99 -11.53
N ASN A 144 7.31 29.24 -12.75
CA ASN A 144 6.25 30.22 -12.95
C ASN A 144 4.91 29.69 -12.42
N GLU A 145 3.91 30.56 -12.28
CA GLU A 145 2.61 30.15 -11.71
C GLU A 145 1.90 29.05 -12.50
N SER A 146 2.05 29.01 -13.83
CA SER A 146 1.46 27.93 -14.64
C SER A 146 2.12 26.59 -14.37
N ASP A 147 3.43 26.55 -14.20
CA ASP A 147 4.18 25.35 -13.90
C ASP A 147 3.89 24.87 -12.48
N LEU A 148 3.69 25.79 -11.53
CA LEU A 148 3.23 25.45 -10.18
C LEU A 148 1.84 24.82 -10.18
N ARG A 149 0.91 25.36 -10.98
CA ARG A 149 -0.43 24.77 -11.13
C ARG A 149 -0.37 23.39 -11.79
N LEU A 150 0.50 23.23 -12.80
CA LEU A 150 0.71 21.95 -13.47
C LEU A 150 1.32 20.92 -12.51
N ALA A 151 2.33 21.30 -11.72
CA ALA A 151 2.92 20.46 -10.69
C ALA A 151 1.90 19.98 -9.65
N GLN A 152 1.03 20.87 -9.17
CA GLN A 152 -0.05 20.48 -8.25
C GLN A 152 -1.04 19.52 -8.92
N ALA A 153 -1.45 19.77 -10.17
CA ALA A 153 -2.35 18.88 -10.89
C ALA A 153 -1.75 17.48 -11.10
N LEU A 154 -0.44 17.40 -11.38
CA LEU A 154 0.29 16.13 -11.50
C LEU A 154 0.39 15.41 -10.15
N ALA A 155 0.64 16.15 -9.06
CA ALA A 155 0.64 15.60 -7.71
C ALA A 155 -0.75 15.06 -7.31
N ASP A 156 -1.83 15.71 -7.74
CA ASP A 156 -3.20 15.26 -7.50
C ASP A 156 -3.50 13.95 -8.27
N VAL A 157 -3.06 13.83 -9.52
CA VAL A 157 -3.17 12.59 -10.31
C VAL A 157 -2.39 11.45 -9.67
N ALA A 158 -1.14 11.71 -9.27
CA ALA A 158 -0.32 10.73 -8.55
C ALA A 158 -0.97 10.28 -7.24
N THR A 159 -1.63 11.21 -6.53
CA THR A 159 -2.37 10.91 -5.30
C THR A 159 -3.55 9.97 -5.58
N ILE A 160 -4.34 10.25 -6.62
CA ILE A 160 -5.47 9.39 -7.02
C ILE A 160 -4.98 7.98 -7.38
N ALA A 161 -3.88 7.87 -8.13
CA ALA A 161 -3.26 6.60 -8.50
C ALA A 161 -2.96 5.72 -7.29
N LEU A 162 -2.24 6.30 -6.32
CA LEU A 162 -1.83 5.63 -5.10
C LEU A 162 -3.00 5.17 -4.22
N ILE A 163 -4.07 5.96 -4.18
CA ILE A 163 -5.25 5.62 -3.38
C ILE A 163 -6.04 4.49 -4.03
N GLN A 164 -6.17 4.52 -5.36
CA GLN A 164 -6.87 3.45 -6.09
C GLN A 164 -6.16 2.12 -5.92
N ASP A 165 -4.82 2.10 -6.02
CA ASP A 165 -4.02 0.91 -5.79
C ASP A 165 -4.17 0.36 -4.36
N ARG A 166 -4.00 1.21 -3.34
CA ARG A 166 -4.20 0.82 -1.93
C ARG A 166 -5.61 0.27 -1.68
N ALA A 167 -6.64 0.93 -2.22
CA ALA A 167 -8.03 0.49 -2.06
C ALA A 167 -8.31 -0.84 -2.79
N ALA A 168 -7.64 -1.10 -3.92
CA ALA A 168 -7.73 -2.38 -4.61
C ALA A 168 -7.04 -3.49 -3.81
N ALA A 169 -5.83 -3.25 -3.31
CA ALA A 169 -5.09 -4.18 -2.47
C ALA A 169 -5.87 -4.57 -1.19
N ASP A 170 -6.44 -3.57 -0.49
CA ASP A 170 -7.26 -3.81 0.70
C ASP A 170 -8.50 -4.65 0.41
N LYS A 171 -9.20 -4.38 -0.71
CA LYS A 171 -10.36 -5.17 -1.14
C LYS A 171 -9.99 -6.62 -1.44
N THR A 172 -8.86 -6.84 -2.12
CA THR A 172 -8.37 -8.19 -2.42
C THR A 172 -8.09 -8.97 -1.14
N LEU A 173 -7.37 -8.37 -0.19
CA LEU A 173 -7.09 -9.00 1.11
C LEU A 173 -8.37 -9.35 1.88
N VAL A 174 -9.35 -8.43 1.92
CA VAL A 174 -10.63 -8.67 2.59
C VAL A 174 -11.41 -9.79 1.90
N ASN A 175 -11.44 -9.81 0.57
CA ASN A 175 -12.09 -10.88 -0.19
C ASN A 175 -11.43 -12.25 0.04
N GLU A 176 -10.10 -12.32 0.09
CA GLU A 176 -9.37 -13.55 0.38
C GLU A 176 -9.65 -14.08 1.79
N GLN A 177 -9.70 -13.19 2.79
CA GLN A 177 -10.08 -13.54 4.16
C GLN A 177 -11.52 -14.05 4.24
N LEU A 178 -12.45 -13.37 3.55
CA LEU A 178 -13.84 -13.79 3.48
C LEU A 178 -13.99 -15.14 2.79
N GLN A 179 -13.34 -15.34 1.65
CA GLN A 179 -13.37 -16.61 0.91
C GLN A 179 -12.80 -17.75 1.77
N THR A 180 -11.68 -17.52 2.44
CA THR A 180 -11.10 -18.49 3.39
C THR A 180 -12.08 -18.84 4.51
N ALA A 181 -12.79 -17.86 5.06
CA ALA A 181 -13.81 -18.07 6.09
C ALA A 181 -15.04 -18.85 5.56
N LEU A 182 -15.49 -18.54 4.34
CA LEU A 182 -16.59 -19.25 3.68
C LEU A 182 -16.22 -20.70 3.37
N ASP A 183 -15.05 -20.95 2.80
CA ASP A 183 -14.55 -22.28 2.49
C ASP A 183 -14.39 -23.12 3.77
N SER A 184 -13.87 -22.50 4.84
CA SER A 184 -13.77 -23.15 6.15
C SER A 184 -15.15 -23.56 6.69
N ARG A 185 -16.17 -22.71 6.52
CA ARG A 185 -17.53 -23.00 6.97
C ARG A 185 -18.17 -24.14 6.17
N VAL A 186 -17.98 -24.16 4.85
CA VAL A 186 -18.49 -25.24 4.00
C VAL A 186 -17.89 -26.59 4.42
N VAL A 187 -16.58 -26.66 4.58
CA VAL A 187 -15.88 -27.89 4.99
C VAL A 187 -16.31 -28.34 6.40
N LEU A 188 -16.54 -27.40 7.32
CA LEU A 188 -17.06 -27.71 8.65
C LEU A 188 -18.48 -28.30 8.62
N GLU A 189 -19.37 -27.73 7.82
CA GLU A 189 -20.74 -28.26 7.67
C GLU A 189 -20.75 -29.65 7.00
N GLN A 190 -19.87 -29.87 6.02
CA GLN A 190 -19.70 -31.20 5.40
C GLN A 190 -19.19 -32.23 6.42
N ALA A 191 -18.17 -31.89 7.21
CA ALA A 191 -17.63 -32.78 8.23
C ALA A 191 -18.67 -33.11 9.30
N LYS A 192 -19.46 -32.11 9.75
CA LYS A 192 -20.60 -32.34 10.65
C LYS A 192 -21.60 -33.33 10.05
N GLY A 193 -21.92 -33.20 8.77
CA GLY A 193 -22.78 -34.14 8.04
C GLY A 193 -22.21 -35.57 8.01
N VAL A 194 -20.92 -35.71 7.70
CA VAL A 194 -20.23 -37.02 7.72
C VAL A 194 -20.31 -37.67 9.10
N LEU A 195 -19.99 -36.94 10.17
CA LEU A 195 -20.03 -37.50 11.53
C LEU A 195 -21.46 -37.76 12.02
N SER A 196 -22.41 -36.89 11.67
CA SER A 196 -23.83 -37.07 11.98
C SER A 196 -24.34 -38.38 11.38
N TYR A 197 -24.08 -38.61 10.09
CA TYR A 197 -24.49 -39.84 9.40
C TYR A 197 -23.80 -41.09 9.96
N ASN A 198 -22.49 -41.05 10.21
CA ASN A 198 -21.74 -42.23 10.69
C ASN A 198 -21.98 -42.54 12.18
N GLY A 199 -22.33 -41.52 12.97
CA GLY A 199 -22.49 -41.64 14.42
C GLY A 199 -23.92 -41.75 14.90
N ASP A 200 -24.90 -41.59 14.00
CA ASP A 200 -26.32 -41.38 14.30
C ASP A 200 -26.51 -40.25 15.33
N LEU A 201 -25.85 -39.12 15.06
CA LEU A 201 -25.83 -37.94 15.93
C LEU A 201 -26.57 -36.79 15.26
N ASP A 202 -27.21 -35.93 16.06
CA ASP A 202 -27.64 -34.63 15.56
C ASP A 202 -26.41 -33.75 15.19
N MET A 203 -26.66 -32.68 14.45
CA MET A 203 -25.60 -31.78 13.96
C MET A 203 -24.85 -31.06 15.10
N ALA A 204 -25.48 -30.87 16.27
CA ALA A 204 -24.86 -30.23 17.41
C ALA A 204 -23.88 -31.19 18.13
N ALA A 205 -24.28 -32.45 18.30
CA ALA A 205 -23.47 -33.52 18.85
C ALA A 205 -22.30 -33.89 17.92
N ALA A 206 -22.51 -33.88 16.60
CA ALA A 206 -21.44 -34.05 15.61
C ALA A 206 -20.41 -32.91 15.67
N TYR A 207 -20.86 -31.66 15.80
CA TYR A 207 -19.97 -30.51 15.96
C TYR A 207 -19.20 -30.55 17.28
N ALA A 208 -19.86 -30.94 18.38
CA ALA A 208 -19.20 -31.13 19.67
C ALA A 208 -18.09 -32.19 19.58
N ALA A 209 -18.34 -33.31 18.89
CA ALA A 209 -17.34 -34.36 18.67
C ALA A 209 -16.12 -33.84 17.89
N LEU A 210 -16.33 -33.09 16.80
CA LEU A 210 -15.23 -32.42 16.07
C LEU A 210 -14.41 -31.51 16.98
N ARG A 211 -15.09 -30.68 17.78
CA ARG A 211 -14.43 -29.69 18.64
C ARG A 211 -13.62 -30.35 19.76
N THR A 212 -14.17 -31.38 20.40
CA THR A 212 -13.48 -32.16 21.43
C THR A 212 -12.23 -32.81 20.87
N TYR A 213 -12.36 -33.54 19.76
CA TYR A 213 -11.22 -34.20 19.13
C TYR A 213 -10.13 -33.20 18.70
N ALA A 214 -10.51 -32.10 18.04
CA ALA A 214 -9.57 -31.06 17.62
C ALA A 214 -8.81 -30.47 18.81
N ARG A 215 -9.51 -30.17 19.91
CA ARG A 215 -8.91 -29.60 21.12
C ARG A 215 -7.91 -30.57 21.76
N ASP A 216 -8.31 -31.82 21.94
CA ASP A 216 -7.50 -32.79 22.69
C ASP A 216 -6.28 -33.27 21.89
N HIS A 217 -6.29 -33.06 20.57
CA HIS A 217 -5.17 -33.37 19.67
C HIS A 217 -4.44 -32.12 19.16
N ASN A 218 -4.76 -30.92 19.68
CA ASN A 218 -4.17 -29.64 19.28
C ASN A 218 -4.22 -29.38 17.76
N LEU A 219 -5.33 -29.74 17.11
CA LEU A 219 -5.56 -29.56 15.68
C LEU A 219 -6.43 -28.32 15.43
N LYS A 220 -6.19 -27.63 14.32
CA LYS A 220 -7.13 -26.63 13.83
C LYS A 220 -8.42 -27.34 13.40
N LEU A 221 -9.56 -26.81 13.85
CA LEU A 221 -10.87 -27.43 13.60
C LEU A 221 -11.18 -27.60 12.10
N THR A 222 -10.78 -26.62 11.28
CA THR A 222 -10.95 -26.69 9.82
C THR A 222 -10.08 -27.77 9.16
N ASP A 223 -8.86 -27.97 9.65
CA ASP A 223 -7.96 -29.00 9.12
C ASP A 223 -8.46 -30.40 9.49
N LEU A 224 -8.96 -30.57 10.72
CA LEU A 224 -9.66 -31.79 11.13
C LEU A 224 -10.89 -32.05 10.27
N ALA A 225 -11.73 -31.03 10.06
CA ALA A 225 -12.93 -31.15 9.24
C ALA A 225 -12.58 -31.58 7.80
N ARG A 226 -11.52 -31.00 7.21
CA ARG A 226 -11.01 -31.39 5.90
C ARG A 226 -10.52 -32.83 5.90
N ALA A 227 -9.74 -33.25 6.91
CA ALA A 227 -9.27 -34.63 7.02
C ALA A 227 -10.42 -35.65 7.12
N VAL A 228 -11.52 -35.30 7.80
CA VAL A 228 -12.72 -36.13 7.88
C VAL A 228 -13.45 -36.20 6.54
N VAL A 229 -13.62 -35.05 5.86
CA VAL A 229 -14.28 -34.98 4.54
C VAL A 229 -13.50 -35.73 3.46
N ASP A 230 -12.18 -35.52 3.42
CA ASP A 230 -11.26 -36.17 2.47
C ASP A 230 -10.97 -37.64 2.83
N ARG A 231 -11.53 -38.13 3.95
CA ARG A 231 -11.33 -39.47 4.50
C ARG A 231 -9.88 -39.81 4.85
N ALA A 232 -9.01 -38.80 4.98
CA ALA A 232 -7.67 -38.94 5.53
C ALA A 232 -7.70 -39.30 7.02
N LEU A 233 -8.74 -38.87 7.74
CA LEU A 233 -9.04 -39.30 9.10
C LEU A 233 -10.40 -40.03 9.12
N PRO A 234 -10.44 -41.32 9.51
CA PRO A 234 -11.69 -42.05 9.66
C PRO A 234 -12.63 -41.39 10.68
N ALA A 235 -13.87 -41.13 10.27
CA ALA A 235 -14.93 -40.57 11.13
C ALA A 235 -15.11 -41.34 12.45
N ALA A 236 -14.94 -42.67 12.42
CA ALA A 236 -15.04 -43.52 13.60
C ALA A 236 -14.04 -43.15 14.71
N LEU A 237 -12.84 -42.67 14.38
CA LEU A 237 -11.85 -42.24 15.37
C LEU A 237 -12.34 -41.03 16.16
N VAL A 238 -12.87 -40.03 15.45
CA VAL A 238 -13.45 -38.81 16.06
C VAL A 238 -14.64 -39.15 16.95
N LEU A 239 -15.53 -40.04 16.49
CA LEU A 239 -16.72 -40.47 17.22
C LEU A 239 -16.38 -41.30 18.47
N ASN A 240 -15.40 -42.20 18.37
CA ASN A 240 -14.99 -43.06 19.48
C ASN A 240 -14.31 -42.26 20.59
N HIS A 241 -13.47 -41.27 20.23
CA HIS A 241 -12.88 -40.34 21.19
C HIS A 241 -13.96 -39.59 21.98
N ALA A 242 -14.94 -39.01 21.26
CA ALA A 242 -16.03 -38.28 21.91
C ALA A 242 -16.92 -39.17 22.80
N ARG A 243 -17.01 -40.49 22.53
CA ARG A 243 -17.71 -41.47 23.39
C ARG A 243 -16.89 -41.80 24.63
N ALA A 244 -15.58 -41.97 24.50
CA ALA A 244 -14.67 -42.26 25.61
C ALA A 244 -14.67 -41.12 26.64
N ASP A 245 -14.58 -39.86 26.18
CA ASP A 245 -14.62 -38.69 27.05
C ASP A 245 -15.93 -38.57 27.85
N ARG A 246 -17.08 -38.84 27.21
CA ARG A 246 -18.38 -38.81 27.90
C ARG A 246 -18.52 -39.89 28.97
N ASN A 247 -17.89 -41.05 28.78
CA ASN A 247 -17.91 -42.13 29.76
C ASN A 247 -16.96 -41.86 30.93
N ALA A 248 -15.82 -41.23 30.67
CA ALA A 248 -14.90 -40.78 31.71
C ALA A 248 -15.56 -39.72 32.62
N ALA A 249 -16.23 -38.71 32.04
CA ALA A 249 -16.92 -37.66 32.78
C ALA A 249 -18.17 -38.10 33.57
N ARG A 250 -18.65 -39.34 33.36
CA ARG A 250 -19.80 -39.93 34.09
C ARG A 250 -19.38 -40.84 35.25
N SER A 251 -18.08 -41.14 35.35
CA SER A 251 -17.51 -42.07 36.33
C SER A 251 -16.79 -41.34 37.48
N GLU A 252 -16.78 -40.00 37.44
CA GLU A 252 -16.37 -39.07 38.50
C GLU A 252 -17.61 -38.47 39.18
#